data_AF-A0A2N1UAF8-F1
#
_entry.id   AF-A0A2N1UAF8-F1
#
_cell.length_a   1.000
_cell.length_b   1.000
_cell.length_c   1.000
_cell.angle_alpha   90.00
_cell.angle_beta   90.00
_cell.angle_gamma   90.00
#
_symmetry.space_group_name_H-M   'P 1'
#
loop_
_entity.id
_entity.type
_entity.pdbx_description
1 polymer ?
#
loop_
_entity_poly.entity_id
_entity_poly.type
_entity_poly.pdbx_seq_one_letter_code
_entity_poly.pdbx_strand_id
1 'polypeptide(L)'
;MRNTADRLLLAIMLAAIFGTLAQLQPVQAAQEIKETFMLSGFLGDNYEYMKQVLRHSQEMQHQARPFTVKRHRERFRFEPGDKHAREIMVLSRKMVSRFKLINGLLYHTEIPNREQLYSQILETVESMVTFSKRAIRANKDYNYALYLASAQGIEKEVFMINELLNSLERSINANIIETDALKENL
;
A
#
# COMPACT_ATOMS: atom_id res chain seq x y z
N MET A 1 46.05 48.21 8.86
CA MET A 1 45.34 47.10 9.51
C MET A 1 43.82 47.28 9.59
N ARG A 2 43.28 48.52 9.58
CA ARG A 2 41.82 48.79 9.63
C ARG A 2 41.07 48.32 8.36
N ASN A 3 41.57 48.66 7.16
CA ASN A 3 40.94 48.30 5.88
C ASN A 3 40.82 46.80 5.60
N THR A 4 41.68 45.96 6.21
CA THR A 4 41.63 44.51 6.04
C THR A 4 40.56 43.87 6.92
N ALA A 5 40.31 44.42 8.11
CA ALA A 5 39.27 43.94 9.01
C ALA A 5 37.86 44.28 8.48
N ASP A 6 37.69 45.49 7.93
CA ASP A 6 36.41 45.94 7.36
C ASP A 6 36.03 45.12 6.11
N ARG A 7 37.01 44.77 5.26
CA ARG A 7 36.78 43.87 4.11
C ARG A 7 36.41 42.45 4.51
N LEU A 8 36.96 41.97 5.63
CA LEU A 8 36.70 40.62 6.15
C LEU A 8 35.30 40.55 6.78
N LEU A 9 34.88 41.59 7.49
CA LEU A 9 33.51 41.75 7.99
C LEU A 9 32.49 41.83 6.85
N LEU A 10 32.79 42.58 5.78
CA LEU A 10 31.92 42.70 4.61
C LEU A 10 31.81 41.37 3.85
N ALA A 11 32.90 40.60 3.74
CA ALA A 11 32.89 39.26 3.16
C ALA A 11 32.10 38.25 4.00
N ILE A 12 32.21 38.31 5.33
CA ILE A 12 31.42 37.47 6.25
C ILE A 12 29.93 37.83 6.17
N MET A 13 29.59 39.12 6.11
CA MET A 13 28.20 39.56 5.93
C MET A 13 27.63 39.14 4.58
N LEU A 14 28.39 39.26 3.48
CA LEU A 14 27.96 38.78 2.17
C LEU A 14 27.79 37.26 2.18
N ALA A 15 28.72 36.50 2.77
CA ALA A 15 28.59 35.06 2.89
C ALA A 15 27.41 34.64 3.78
N ALA A 16 27.07 35.43 4.81
CA ALA A 16 25.87 35.23 5.62
C ALA A 16 24.60 35.51 4.82
N ILE A 17 24.56 36.59 4.02
CA ILE A 17 23.41 36.95 3.18
C ILE A 17 23.20 35.92 2.05
N PHE A 18 24.28 35.50 1.37
CA PHE A 18 24.22 34.43 0.36
C PHE A 18 23.93 33.06 0.99
N GLY A 19 24.42 32.80 2.21
CA GLY A 19 24.11 31.60 2.98
C GLY A 19 22.66 31.54 3.44
N THR A 20 22.03 32.68 3.75
CA THR A 20 20.60 32.77 4.09
C THR A 20 19.68 32.77 2.87
N LEU A 21 20.15 33.23 1.70
CA LEU A 21 19.39 33.13 0.44
C LEU A 21 19.49 31.73 -0.20
N ALA A 22 20.52 30.95 0.14
CA ALA A 22 20.64 29.55 -0.24
C ALA A 22 19.99 28.58 0.78
N GLN A 23 19.32 29.11 1.82
CA GLN A 23 18.70 28.31 2.88
C GLN A 23 17.36 27.71 2.42
N LEU A 24 17.33 26.37 2.42
CA LEU A 24 16.21 25.42 2.51
C LEU A 24 15.37 25.04 1.29
N GLN A 25 15.18 25.87 0.26
CA GLN A 25 14.17 25.54 -0.77
C GLN A 25 14.49 24.39 -1.76
N PRO A 26 15.72 24.17 -2.27
CA PRO A 26 15.93 23.14 -3.29
C PRO A 26 15.94 21.69 -2.75
N VAL A 27 16.31 21.49 -1.48
CA VAL A 27 16.39 20.16 -0.86
C VAL A 27 14.99 19.66 -0.48
N GLN A 28 14.15 20.54 0.07
CA GLN A 28 12.76 20.19 0.42
C GLN A 28 11.92 19.92 -0.82
N ALA A 29 12.01 20.76 -1.86
CA ALA A 29 11.27 20.53 -3.11
C ALA A 29 11.69 19.23 -3.83
N ALA A 30 12.99 18.91 -3.85
CA ALA A 30 13.48 17.65 -4.43
C ALA A 30 13.05 16.41 -3.61
N GLN A 31 12.91 16.56 -2.29
CA GLN A 31 12.46 15.51 -1.40
C GLN A 31 10.94 15.26 -1.53
N GLU A 32 10.12 16.31 -1.61
CA GLU A 32 8.67 16.24 -1.89
C GLU A 32 8.41 15.50 -3.24
N ILE A 33 9.15 15.83 -4.31
CA ILE A 33 9.00 15.17 -5.62
C ILE A 33 9.33 13.66 -5.53
N LYS A 34 10.39 13.30 -4.78
CA LYS A 34 10.80 11.91 -4.60
C LYS A 34 9.76 11.12 -3.80
N GLU A 35 9.17 11.71 -2.77
CA GLU A 35 8.13 11.10 -1.94
C GLU A 35 6.85 10.86 -2.75
N THR A 36 6.44 11.81 -3.57
CA THR A 36 5.29 11.68 -4.48
C THR A 36 5.49 10.57 -5.51
N PHE A 37 6.69 10.45 -6.11
CA PHE A 37 7.01 9.36 -7.03
C PHE A 37 6.99 7.99 -6.34
N MET A 38 7.52 7.91 -5.11
CA MET A 38 7.49 6.68 -4.30
C MET A 38 6.05 6.28 -3.92
N LEU A 39 5.19 7.23 -3.56
CA LEU A 39 3.77 7.01 -3.27
C LEU A 39 3.00 6.54 -4.50
N SER A 40 3.20 7.18 -5.66
CA SER A 40 2.56 6.79 -6.91
C SER A 40 2.97 5.38 -7.35
N GLY A 41 4.27 5.06 -7.32
CA GLY A 41 4.76 3.72 -7.61
C GLY A 41 4.27 2.67 -6.61
N PHE A 42 4.13 3.05 -5.33
CA PHE A 42 3.53 2.19 -4.32
C PHE A 42 2.06 1.88 -4.60
N LEU A 43 1.25 2.89 -4.94
CA LEU A 43 -0.17 2.71 -5.25
C LEU A 43 -0.35 1.83 -6.49
N GLY A 44 0.40 2.12 -7.56
CA GLY A 44 0.34 1.36 -8.80
C GLY A 44 0.69 -0.12 -8.63
N ASP A 45 1.77 -0.42 -7.91
CA ASP A 45 2.17 -1.81 -7.72
C ASP A 45 1.22 -2.60 -6.80
N ASN A 46 0.68 -1.96 -5.76
CA ASN A 46 -0.33 -2.61 -4.91
C ASN A 46 -1.63 -2.85 -5.69
N TYR A 47 -1.99 -1.96 -6.61
CA TYR A 47 -3.12 -2.16 -7.51
C TYR A 47 -2.92 -3.37 -8.43
N GLU A 48 -1.72 -3.58 -8.97
CA GLU A 48 -1.40 -4.78 -9.74
C GLU A 48 -1.50 -6.06 -8.89
N TYR A 49 -1.00 -6.03 -7.65
CA TYR A 49 -1.16 -7.17 -6.75
C TYR A 49 -2.61 -7.47 -6.43
N MET A 50 -3.45 -6.46 -6.17
CA MET A 50 -4.88 -6.63 -5.93
C MET A 50 -5.58 -7.29 -7.12
N LYS A 51 -5.29 -6.85 -8.35
CA LYS A 51 -5.85 -7.47 -9.57
C LYS A 51 -5.48 -8.94 -9.69
N GLN A 52 -4.22 -9.29 -9.43
CA GLN A 52 -3.76 -10.67 -9.45
C GLN A 52 -4.42 -11.52 -8.36
N VAL A 53 -4.54 -10.98 -7.14
CA VAL A 53 -5.21 -11.64 -6.02
C VAL A 53 -6.69 -11.89 -6.35
N LEU A 54 -7.39 -10.89 -6.90
CA LEU A 54 -8.79 -11.02 -7.29
C LEU A 54 -8.98 -12.13 -8.32
N ARG A 55 -8.16 -12.14 -9.38
CA ARG A 55 -8.19 -13.18 -10.40
C ARG A 55 -8.02 -14.57 -9.80
N HIS A 56 -7.01 -14.75 -8.95
CA HIS A 56 -6.77 -16.04 -8.30
C HIS A 56 -7.90 -16.43 -7.35
N SER A 57 -8.48 -15.49 -6.62
CA SER A 57 -9.65 -15.76 -5.77
C SER A 57 -10.84 -16.25 -6.61
N GLN A 58 -11.13 -15.60 -7.73
CA GLN A 58 -12.21 -16.01 -8.64
C GLN A 58 -11.96 -17.39 -9.26
N GLU A 59 -10.70 -17.70 -9.62
CA GLU A 59 -10.29 -19.04 -10.06
C GLU A 59 -10.51 -20.10 -8.97
N MET A 60 -10.17 -19.80 -7.71
CA MET A 60 -10.45 -20.68 -6.57
C MET A 60 -11.94 -20.94 -6.42
N GLN A 61 -12.78 -19.90 -6.51
CA GLN A 61 -14.23 -20.05 -6.44
C GLN A 61 -14.76 -20.91 -7.59
N HIS A 62 -14.28 -20.68 -8.81
CA HIS A 62 -14.68 -21.44 -9.98
C HIS A 62 -14.35 -22.92 -9.85
N GLN A 63 -13.15 -23.23 -9.37
CA GLN A 63 -12.71 -24.62 -9.12
C GLN A 63 -13.54 -25.30 -8.01
N ALA A 64 -13.89 -24.58 -6.95
CA ALA A 64 -14.54 -25.15 -5.77
C ALA A 64 -16.06 -25.27 -5.88
N ARG A 65 -16.72 -24.41 -6.68
CA ARG A 65 -18.18 -24.40 -6.84
C ARG A 65 -18.78 -25.78 -7.13
N PRO A 66 -18.24 -26.60 -8.05
CA PRO A 66 -18.79 -27.93 -8.33
C PRO A 66 -18.68 -28.89 -7.13
N PHE A 67 -17.69 -28.72 -6.27
CA PHE A 67 -17.44 -29.62 -5.13
C PHE A 67 -18.27 -29.29 -3.88
N THR A 68 -19.09 -28.22 -3.92
CA THR A 68 -20.00 -27.88 -2.83
C THR A 68 -21.16 -28.86 -2.69
N VAL A 69 -21.56 -29.54 -3.77
CA VAL A 69 -22.66 -30.52 -3.79
C VAL A 69 -22.10 -31.94 -3.80
N LYS A 70 -22.56 -32.80 -2.86
CA LYS A 70 -22.07 -34.20 -2.74
C LYS A 70 -22.15 -34.97 -4.06
N ARG A 71 -23.27 -34.86 -4.79
CA ARG A 71 -23.51 -35.54 -6.08
C ARG A 71 -22.54 -35.14 -7.20
N HIS A 72 -21.96 -33.94 -7.12
CA HIS A 72 -21.01 -33.47 -8.11
C HIS A 72 -19.58 -33.94 -7.80
N ARG A 73 -19.22 -34.13 -6.52
CA ARG A 73 -17.90 -34.66 -6.12
C ARG A 73 -17.57 -35.99 -6.78
N GLU A 74 -18.57 -36.87 -6.91
CA GLU A 74 -18.40 -38.19 -7.53
C GLU A 74 -18.20 -38.14 -9.05
N ARG A 75 -18.53 -37.00 -9.70
CA ARG A 75 -18.50 -36.84 -11.17
C ARG A 75 -17.26 -36.10 -11.67
N PHE A 76 -16.68 -35.21 -10.86
CA PHE A 76 -15.52 -34.43 -11.27
C PHE A 76 -14.21 -35.18 -11.01
N ARG A 77 -13.36 -35.27 -12.03
CA ARG A 77 -12.04 -35.95 -11.96
C ARG A 77 -10.90 -35.05 -11.47
N PHE A 78 -11.11 -33.73 -11.42
CA PHE A 78 -10.06 -32.75 -11.10
C PHE A 78 -10.44 -31.95 -9.86
N GLU A 79 -9.76 -32.23 -8.75
CA GLU A 79 -9.96 -31.51 -7.50
C GLU A 79 -9.36 -30.09 -7.56
N PRO A 80 -9.92 -29.11 -6.84
CA PRO A 80 -9.30 -27.80 -6.67
C PRO A 80 -7.87 -27.97 -6.17
N GLY A 81 -6.90 -27.25 -6.76
CA GLY A 81 -5.51 -27.27 -6.32
C GLY A 81 -5.21 -26.20 -5.27
N ASP A 82 -4.06 -26.29 -4.60
CA ASP A 82 -3.60 -25.26 -3.64
C ASP A 82 -2.80 -24.12 -4.28
N LYS A 83 -2.50 -24.22 -5.58
CA LYS A 83 -1.71 -23.26 -6.36
C LYS A 83 -2.19 -21.82 -6.17
N HIS A 84 -3.47 -21.56 -6.42
CA HIS A 84 -4.03 -20.21 -6.34
C HIS A 84 -3.98 -19.62 -4.93
N ALA A 85 -4.27 -20.43 -3.91
CA ALA A 85 -4.17 -20.01 -2.52
C ALA A 85 -2.71 -19.68 -2.12
N ARG A 86 -1.73 -20.42 -2.66
CA ARG A 86 -0.30 -20.12 -2.43
C ARG A 86 0.13 -18.83 -3.11
N GLU A 87 -0.29 -18.61 -4.35
CA GLU A 87 0.03 -17.37 -5.08
C GLU A 87 -0.53 -16.15 -4.35
N ILE A 88 -1.80 -16.21 -3.92
CA ILE A 88 -2.41 -15.14 -3.12
C ILE A 88 -1.61 -14.92 -1.84
N MET A 89 -1.24 -15.98 -1.11
CA MET A 89 -0.44 -15.85 0.11
C MET A 89 0.89 -15.12 -0.14
N VAL A 90 1.58 -15.41 -1.25
CA VAL A 90 2.84 -14.75 -1.61
C VAL A 90 2.60 -13.28 -1.94
N LEU A 91 1.59 -12.97 -2.75
CA LEU A 91 1.23 -11.60 -3.11
C LEU A 91 0.81 -10.77 -1.89
N SER A 92 -0.06 -11.31 -1.04
CA SER A 92 -0.48 -10.62 0.19
C SER A 92 0.70 -10.37 1.13
N ARG A 93 1.65 -11.32 1.27
CA ARG A 93 2.87 -11.06 2.06
C ARG A 93 3.72 -9.94 1.48
N LYS A 94 3.87 -9.88 0.15
CA LYS A 94 4.56 -8.76 -0.51
C LYS A 94 3.86 -7.43 -0.23
N MET A 95 2.53 -7.40 -0.31
CA MET A 95 1.74 -6.22 0.06
C MET A 95 2.00 -5.80 1.52
N VAL A 96 1.94 -6.73 2.49
CA VAL A 96 2.24 -6.43 3.92
C VAL A 96 3.60 -5.75 4.07
N SER A 97 4.64 -6.30 3.45
CA SER A 97 6.00 -5.73 3.52
C SER A 97 6.04 -4.31 2.97
N ARG A 98 5.33 -4.05 1.87
CA ARG A 98 5.27 -2.72 1.26
C ARG A 98 4.49 -1.73 2.11
N PHE A 99 3.33 -2.13 2.65
CA PHE A 99 2.58 -1.27 3.57
C PHE A 99 3.43 -0.89 4.78
N LYS A 100 4.18 -1.83 5.36
CA LYS A 100 5.12 -1.55 6.45
C LYS A 100 6.21 -0.53 6.06
N LEU A 101 6.70 -0.60 4.82
CA LEU A 101 7.70 0.34 4.31
C LEU A 101 7.12 1.75 4.14
N ILE A 102 5.89 1.88 3.62
CA ILE A 102 5.31 3.20 3.36
C ILE A 102 4.84 3.92 4.61
N ASN A 103 4.63 3.21 5.72
CA ASN A 103 4.24 3.82 7.00
C ASN A 103 5.20 4.95 7.43
N GLY A 104 6.50 4.79 7.15
CA GLY A 104 7.49 5.83 7.43
C GLY A 104 7.32 7.08 6.56
N LEU A 105 6.86 6.94 5.32
CA LEU A 105 6.58 8.07 4.42
C LEU A 105 5.26 8.75 4.80
N LEU A 106 4.23 7.98 5.19
CA LEU A 106 2.97 8.53 5.68
C LEU A 106 3.12 9.22 7.05
N TYR A 107 4.20 8.96 7.79
CA TYR A 107 4.43 9.60 9.10
C TYR A 107 4.56 11.12 9.00
N HIS A 108 5.04 11.64 7.86
CA HIS A 108 5.28 13.05 7.63
C HIS A 108 4.07 13.81 7.05
N THR A 109 2.98 13.11 6.72
CA THR A 109 1.77 13.75 6.17
C THR A 109 0.74 14.03 7.27
N GLU A 110 0.11 15.22 7.24
CA GLU A 110 -0.95 15.62 8.16
C GLU A 110 -2.31 15.02 7.75
N ILE A 111 -2.35 13.69 7.59
CA ILE A 111 -3.59 12.98 7.23
C ILE A 111 -4.42 12.70 8.49
N PRO A 112 -5.68 13.16 8.57
CA PRO A 112 -6.56 12.80 9.68
C PRO A 112 -6.86 11.29 9.68
N ASN A 113 -6.92 10.68 10.87
CA ASN A 113 -7.13 9.24 11.06
C ASN A 113 -6.09 8.32 10.39
N ARG A 114 -4.88 8.82 10.09
CA ARG A 114 -3.81 8.05 9.43
C ARG A 114 -3.52 6.70 10.11
N GLU A 115 -3.35 6.69 11.42
CA GLU A 115 -3.02 5.46 12.17
C GLU A 115 -4.11 4.41 12.04
N GLN A 116 -5.37 4.85 12.07
CA GLN A 116 -6.53 3.98 11.88
C GLN A 116 -6.57 3.44 10.45
N LEU A 117 -6.41 4.30 9.44
CA LEU A 117 -6.37 3.89 8.03
C LEU A 117 -5.25 2.90 7.77
N TYR A 118 -4.04 3.19 8.25
CA TYR A 118 -2.89 2.31 8.10
C TYR A 118 -3.11 0.95 8.78
N SER A 119 -3.62 0.96 10.01
CA SER A 119 -3.92 -0.27 10.76
C SER A 119 -4.98 -1.12 10.05
N GLN A 120 -6.04 -0.49 9.56
CA GLN A 120 -7.10 -1.16 8.80
C GLN A 120 -6.56 -1.77 7.51
N ILE A 121 -5.73 -1.04 6.76
CA ILE A 121 -5.12 -1.58 5.55
C ILE A 121 -4.26 -2.81 5.87
N LEU A 122 -3.41 -2.70 6.90
CA LEU A 122 -2.52 -3.78 7.29
C LEU A 122 -3.29 -5.03 7.73
N GLU A 123 -4.32 -4.86 8.56
CA GLU A 123 -5.20 -5.93 9.04
C GLU A 123 -5.93 -6.61 7.88
N THR A 124 -6.41 -5.82 6.92
CA THR A 124 -7.11 -6.31 5.72
C THR A 124 -6.18 -7.19 4.87
N VAL A 125 -4.93 -6.76 4.67
CA VAL A 125 -3.93 -7.54 3.92
C VAL A 125 -3.49 -8.80 4.69
N GLU A 126 -3.31 -8.71 6.01
CA GLU A 126 -2.97 -9.86 6.84
C GLU A 126 -4.11 -10.88 6.91
N SER A 127 -5.36 -10.43 6.83
CA SER A 127 -6.54 -11.30 6.72
C SER A 127 -6.52 -12.14 5.44
N MET A 128 -6.09 -11.58 4.29
CA MET A 128 -5.89 -12.36 3.06
C MET A 128 -4.85 -13.48 3.23
N VAL A 129 -3.76 -13.24 3.97
CA VAL A 129 -2.76 -14.28 4.30
C VAL A 129 -3.40 -15.39 5.13
N THR A 130 -4.24 -15.03 6.10
CA THR A 130 -4.94 -15.98 6.97
C THR A 130 -5.93 -16.82 6.18
N PHE A 131 -6.75 -16.20 5.32
CA PHE A 131 -7.66 -16.92 4.43
C PHE A 131 -6.92 -17.83 3.46
N SER A 132 -5.77 -17.42 2.94
CA SER A 132 -4.95 -18.25 2.06
C SER A 132 -4.41 -19.49 2.78
N LYS A 133 -3.89 -19.34 4.00
CA LYS A 133 -3.47 -20.48 4.84
C LYS A 133 -4.65 -21.41 5.14
N ARG A 134 -5.82 -20.85 5.44
CA ARG A 134 -7.06 -21.61 5.68
C ARG A 134 -7.49 -22.39 4.44
N ALA A 135 -7.43 -21.78 3.26
CA ALA A 135 -7.73 -22.44 2.00
C ALA A 135 -6.77 -23.61 1.73
N ILE A 136 -5.45 -23.43 1.95
CA ILE A 136 -4.46 -24.51 1.76
C ILE A 136 -4.76 -25.70 2.69
N ARG A 137 -5.11 -25.45 3.95
CA ARG A 137 -5.51 -26.53 4.88
C ARG A 137 -6.83 -27.18 4.46
N ALA A 138 -7.85 -26.37 4.17
CA ALA A 138 -9.15 -26.85 3.73
C ALA A 138 -9.07 -27.72 2.47
N ASN A 139 -8.15 -27.41 1.56
CA ASN A 139 -7.86 -28.21 0.38
C ASN A 139 -7.33 -29.62 0.77
N LYS A 140 -6.32 -29.68 1.66
CA LYS A 140 -5.77 -30.95 2.17
C LYS A 140 -6.80 -31.79 2.90
N ASP A 141 -7.73 -31.15 3.61
CA ASP A 141 -8.78 -31.79 4.38
C ASP A 141 -10.02 -32.14 3.52
N TYR A 142 -9.97 -31.91 2.19
CA TYR A 142 -11.09 -32.06 1.26
C TYR A 142 -12.34 -31.24 1.67
N ASN A 143 -12.15 -30.18 2.44
CA ASN A 143 -13.19 -29.28 2.92
C ASN A 143 -13.41 -28.13 1.91
N TYR A 144 -14.06 -28.46 0.81
CA TYR A 144 -14.30 -27.52 -0.29
C TYR A 144 -15.23 -26.35 0.08
N ALA A 145 -16.09 -26.52 1.07
CA ALA A 145 -16.92 -25.42 1.59
C ALA A 145 -16.06 -24.35 2.28
N LEU A 146 -15.12 -24.78 3.13
CA LEU A 146 -14.19 -23.87 3.79
C LEU A 146 -13.20 -23.25 2.81
N TYR A 147 -12.78 -23.99 1.79
CA TYR A 147 -11.97 -23.47 0.70
C TYR A 147 -12.69 -22.35 -0.06
N LEU A 148 -13.96 -22.58 -0.46
CA LEU A 148 -14.79 -21.58 -1.14
C LEU A 148 -15.02 -20.33 -0.27
N ALA A 149 -15.35 -20.53 1.01
CA ALA A 149 -15.53 -19.43 1.96
C ALA A 149 -14.24 -18.61 2.16
N SER A 150 -13.07 -19.24 2.04
CA SER A 150 -11.77 -18.55 2.06
C SER A 150 -11.54 -17.72 0.81
N ALA A 151 -11.89 -18.23 -0.37
CA ALA A 151 -11.82 -17.46 -1.60
C ALA A 151 -12.75 -16.22 -1.55
N GLN A 152 -14.01 -16.40 -1.12
CA GLN A 152 -14.95 -15.29 -0.95
C GLN A 152 -14.46 -14.26 0.09
N GLY A 153 -13.86 -14.72 1.19
CA GLY A 153 -13.23 -13.84 2.17
C GLY A 153 -12.10 -13.01 1.55
N ILE A 154 -11.21 -13.62 0.77
CA ILE A 154 -10.13 -12.91 0.05
C ILE A 154 -10.71 -11.87 -0.91
N GLU A 155 -11.73 -12.24 -1.69
CA GLU A 155 -12.38 -11.29 -2.62
C GLU A 155 -12.94 -10.07 -1.88
N LYS A 156 -13.60 -10.28 -0.73
CA LYS A 156 -14.09 -9.18 0.12
C LYS A 156 -12.95 -8.28 0.60
N GLU A 157 -11.84 -8.85 1.08
CA GLU A 157 -10.70 -8.04 1.54
C GLU A 157 -10.06 -7.24 0.40
N VAL A 158 -10.02 -7.77 -0.82
CA VAL A 158 -9.54 -6.99 -1.99
C VAL A 158 -10.38 -5.75 -2.22
N PHE A 159 -11.71 -5.87 -2.15
CA PHE A 159 -12.60 -4.70 -2.29
C PHE A 159 -12.39 -3.69 -1.16
N MET A 160 -12.22 -4.16 0.08
CA MET A 160 -11.94 -3.31 1.22
C MET A 160 -10.61 -2.54 1.05
N ILE A 161 -9.54 -3.20 0.59
CA ILE A 161 -8.26 -2.52 0.32
C ILE A 161 -8.42 -1.47 -0.75
N ASN A 162 -9.19 -1.75 -1.82
CA ASN A 162 -9.43 -0.79 -2.86
C ASN A 162 -10.14 0.47 -2.33
N GLU A 163 -11.14 0.32 -1.46
CA GLU A 163 -11.79 1.45 -0.79
C GLU A 163 -10.84 2.23 0.12
N LEU A 164 -10.03 1.54 0.92
CA LEU A 164 -9.05 2.15 1.82
C LEU A 164 -7.94 2.90 1.06
N LEU A 165 -7.45 2.34 -0.05
CA LEU A 165 -6.45 2.99 -0.91
C LEU A 165 -7.03 4.23 -1.60
N ASN A 166 -8.28 4.18 -2.05
CA ASN A 166 -8.97 5.35 -2.59
C ASN A 166 -9.14 6.45 -1.53
N SER A 167 -9.44 6.05 -0.28
CA SER A 167 -9.50 6.99 0.84
C SER A 167 -8.14 7.63 1.11
N LEU A 168 -7.07 6.82 1.11
CA LEU A 168 -5.71 7.29 1.31
C LEU A 168 -5.28 8.27 0.21
N GLU A 169 -5.55 7.95 -1.05
CA GLU A 169 -5.26 8.83 -2.19
C GLU A 169 -6.00 10.17 -2.06
N ARG A 170 -7.29 10.16 -1.72
CA ARG A 170 -8.06 11.39 -1.48
C ARG A 170 -7.48 12.22 -0.34
N SER A 171 -7.09 11.58 0.75
CA SER A 171 -6.48 12.26 1.90
C SER A 171 -5.12 12.87 1.55
N ILE A 172 -4.29 12.17 0.77
CA ILE A 172 -3.01 12.70 0.29
C ILE A 172 -3.25 13.92 -0.61
N ASN A 173 -4.17 13.81 -1.58
CA ASN A 173 -4.46 14.91 -2.50
C ASN A 173 -5.03 16.13 -1.77
N ALA A 174 -5.91 15.94 -0.78
CA ALA A 174 -6.44 17.04 0.03
C ALA A 174 -5.33 17.74 0.83
N ASN A 175 -4.40 16.96 1.41
CA ASN A 175 -3.26 17.52 2.13
C ASN A 175 -2.34 18.34 1.22
N ILE A 176 -2.04 17.84 0.02
CA ILE A 176 -1.24 18.57 -0.99
C ILE A 176 -1.89 19.92 -1.33
N ILE A 177 -3.20 19.92 -1.63
CA ILE A 177 -3.95 21.14 -1.96
C ILE A 177 -3.88 22.16 -0.81
N GLU A 178 -4.03 21.71 0.43
CA GLU A 178 -3.96 22.57 1.61
C GLU A 178 -2.55 23.16 1.80
N THR A 179 -1.49 22.35 1.65
CA THR A 179 -0.11 22.84 1.69
C THR A 179 0.22 23.80 0.54
N ASP A 180 -0.27 23.56 -0.67
CA ASP A 180 -0.03 24.43 -1.82
C ASP A 180 -0.77 25.77 -1.65
N ALA A 181 -2.01 25.75 -1.14
CA ALA A 181 -2.77 26.96 -0.83
C ALA A 181 -2.10 27.80 0.28
N LEU A 182 -1.46 27.17 1.26
CA LEU A 182 -0.67 27.88 2.27
C LEU A 182 0.61 28.51 1.70
N LYS A 183 1.23 27.87 0.70
CA LYS A 183 2.42 28.40 -0.01
C LYS A 183 2.07 29.59 -0.93
N GLU A 184 0.89 29.63 -1.52
CA GLU A 184 0.44 30.77 -2.37
C GLU A 184 0.00 32.01 -1.56
N ASN A 185 -0.36 31.84 -0.28
CA ASN A 185 -0.79 32.93 0.60
C ASN A 185 0.37 33.60 1.38
N LEU A 186 1.60 33.13 1.22
CA LEU A 186 2.83 33.67 1.82
C LEU A 186 3.65 34.49 0.81
#